data_AF-A0A553DS80-F1
#
_entry.id   AF-A0A553DS80-F1
#
_cell.length_a   1.000
_cell.length_b   1.000
_cell.length_c   1.000
_cell.angle_alpha   90.00
_cell.angle_beta   90.00
_cell.angle_gamma   90.00
#
_symmetry.space_group_name_H-M   'P 1'
#
loop_
_entity.id
_entity.type
_entity.pdbx_description
1 polymer ?
#
loop_
_entity_poly.entity_id
_entity_poly.type
_entity_poly.pdbx_seq_one_letter_code
_entity_poly.pdbx_strand_id
1 'polypeptide(L)'
;MEAVKIKSGIAIDKAVRVLVNRVEQDRGYKLLNKNITYDEFLKNRMLIVHAIREGIPYDFFDLIKEKTPFNEEDWASFLGISTKSLQRNKAKEDFIFKPLQSEKIFELAEVTSLGNAVFDTEAQFYLWLNTPSFALGNLQPLELLKDSYGKEMVVNELNKIDQGIFV
;
A
#
# COMPACT_ATOMS: atom_id res chain seq x y z
N MET A 1 16.13 9.55 -12.63
CA MET A 1 15.25 9.14 -11.51
C MET A 1 13.86 9.76 -11.62
N GLU A 2 13.74 11.07 -11.90
CA GLU A 2 12.46 11.80 -11.95
C GLU A 2 11.51 11.32 -13.07
N ALA A 3 12.02 11.10 -14.29
CA ALA A 3 11.21 10.59 -15.40
C ALA A 3 10.65 9.16 -15.18
N VAL A 4 11.29 8.36 -14.32
CA VAL A 4 10.81 7.00 -13.97
C VAL A 4 9.67 7.09 -12.96
N LYS A 5 9.78 7.96 -11.94
CA LYS A 5 8.70 8.22 -10.97
C LYS A 5 7.46 8.80 -11.66
N ILE A 6 7.61 9.73 -12.60
CA ILE A 6 6.50 10.29 -13.40
C ILE A 6 5.79 9.20 -14.22
N LYS A 7 6.53 8.33 -14.90
CA LYS A 7 5.96 7.21 -15.68
C LYS A 7 5.22 6.22 -14.78
N SER A 8 5.78 5.86 -13.62
CA SER A 8 5.12 4.99 -12.64
C SER A 8 3.85 5.65 -12.05
N GLY A 9 3.84 6.97 -11.87
CA GLY A 9 2.65 7.74 -11.47
C GLY A 9 1.50 7.61 -12.47
N ILE A 10 1.77 7.87 -13.76
CA ILE A 10 0.78 7.75 -14.82
C ILE A 10 0.26 6.30 -14.95
N ALA A 11 1.16 5.32 -14.83
CA ALA A 11 0.80 3.91 -14.91
C ALA A 11 -0.15 3.49 -13.78
N ILE A 12 0.13 3.91 -12.53
CA ILE A 12 -0.71 3.54 -11.39
C ILE A 12 -2.07 4.24 -11.45
N ASP A 13 -2.14 5.50 -11.89
CA ASP A 13 -3.42 6.20 -12.07
C ASP A 13 -4.29 5.50 -13.12
N LYS A 14 -3.68 5.03 -14.21
CA LYS A 14 -4.37 4.22 -15.22
C LYS A 14 -4.87 2.90 -14.62
N ALA A 15 -4.04 2.20 -13.86
CA ALA A 15 -4.41 0.93 -13.22
C ALA A 15 -5.55 1.10 -12.20
N VAL A 16 -5.55 2.19 -11.43
CA VAL A 16 -6.65 2.56 -10.53
C VAL A 16 -7.96 2.70 -11.31
N ARG A 17 -7.95 3.42 -12.44
CA ARG A 17 -9.16 3.60 -13.26
C ARG A 17 -9.69 2.28 -13.81
N VAL A 18 -8.80 1.36 -14.18
CA VAL A 18 -9.18 0.00 -14.60
C VAL A 18 -9.83 -0.77 -13.46
N LEU A 19 -9.23 -0.75 -12.26
CA LEU A 19 -9.79 -1.40 -11.07
C LEU A 19 -11.15 -0.81 -10.68
N VAL A 20 -11.28 0.52 -10.70
CA VAL A 20 -12.54 1.22 -10.43
C VAL A 20 -13.63 0.76 -11.38
N ASN A 21 -13.35 0.69 -12.69
CA ASN A 21 -14.35 0.23 -13.66
C ASN A 21 -14.83 -1.20 -13.37
N ARG A 22 -13.94 -2.11 -12.94
CA ARG A 22 -14.32 -3.45 -12.50
C ARG A 22 -15.25 -3.39 -11.28
N VAL A 23 -14.87 -2.61 -10.27
CA VAL A 23 -15.69 -2.39 -9.08
C VAL A 23 -17.08 -1.84 -9.42
N GLU A 24 -17.20 -0.89 -10.36
CA GLU A 24 -18.51 -0.36 -10.76
C GLU A 24 -19.40 -1.44 -11.40
N GLN A 25 -18.82 -2.32 -12.21
CA GLN A 25 -19.53 -3.39 -12.91
C GLN A 25 -20.05 -4.46 -11.95
N ASP A 26 -19.21 -4.89 -11.01
CA ASP A 26 -19.50 -6.07 -10.18
C ASP A 26 -20.27 -5.73 -8.88
N ARG A 27 -20.15 -4.48 -8.40
CA ARG A 27 -20.67 -4.07 -7.09
C ARG A 27 -21.67 -2.92 -7.13
N GLY A 28 -21.91 -2.30 -8.28
CA GLY A 28 -22.88 -1.22 -8.46
C GLY A 28 -22.51 0.10 -7.77
N TYR A 29 -21.30 0.23 -7.24
CA TYR A 29 -20.76 1.49 -6.71
C TYR A 29 -20.32 2.37 -7.89
N LYS A 30 -20.92 3.56 -8.05
CA LYS A 30 -20.60 4.48 -9.15
C LYS A 30 -19.78 5.66 -8.65
N LEU A 31 -18.66 5.92 -9.30
CA LEU A 31 -17.86 7.12 -9.10
C LEU A 31 -18.33 8.23 -10.03
N LEU A 32 -18.52 9.42 -9.45
CA LEU A 32 -18.88 10.62 -10.21
C LEU A 32 -17.69 11.10 -11.07
N ASN A 33 -16.46 11.02 -10.54
CA ASN A 33 -15.25 11.37 -11.27
C ASN A 33 -14.49 10.11 -11.67
N LYS A 34 -14.40 9.84 -12.99
CA LYS A 34 -13.68 8.69 -13.54
C LYS A 34 -12.18 8.93 -13.75
N ASN A 35 -11.72 10.17 -13.61
CA ASN A 35 -10.31 10.53 -13.69
C ASN A 35 -9.63 10.57 -12.32
N ILE A 36 -9.99 9.63 -11.44
CA ILE A 36 -9.40 9.52 -10.12
C ILE A 36 -7.90 9.15 -10.20
N THR A 37 -7.10 9.76 -9.34
CA THR A 37 -5.68 9.42 -9.17
C THR A 37 -5.48 8.35 -8.08
N TYR A 38 -4.28 7.80 -7.98
CA TYR A 38 -3.93 6.87 -6.91
C TYR A 38 -4.06 7.48 -5.51
N ASP A 39 -3.63 8.72 -5.31
CA ASP A 39 -3.73 9.38 -4.01
C ASP A 39 -5.18 9.68 -3.63
N GLU A 40 -6.02 10.07 -4.60
CA GLU A 40 -7.46 10.25 -4.39
C GLU A 40 -8.15 8.91 -4.08
N PHE A 41 -7.74 7.84 -4.75
CA PHE A 41 -8.22 6.48 -4.48
C PHE A 41 -7.89 6.06 -3.04
N LEU A 42 -6.65 6.24 -2.58
CA LEU A 42 -6.23 5.89 -1.20
C LEU A 42 -6.97 6.70 -0.12
N LYS A 43 -7.47 7.89 -0.45
CA LYS A 43 -8.28 8.72 0.46
C LYS A 43 -9.75 8.32 0.48
N ASN A 44 -10.22 7.53 -0.50
CA ASN A 44 -11.62 7.13 -0.61
C ASN A 44 -11.87 5.77 0.06
N ARG A 45 -12.20 5.79 1.36
CA ARG A 45 -12.43 4.58 2.17
C ARG A 45 -13.48 3.65 1.61
N MET A 46 -14.60 4.19 1.10
CA MET A 46 -15.66 3.36 0.55
C MET A 46 -15.21 2.64 -0.72
N LEU A 47 -14.49 3.34 -1.60
CA LEU A 47 -13.94 2.74 -2.80
C LEU A 47 -12.92 1.64 -2.48
N ILE A 48 -12.05 1.85 -1.50
CA ILE A 48 -11.11 0.82 -1.02
C ILE A 48 -11.87 -0.40 -0.52
N VAL A 49 -12.93 -0.24 0.28
CA VAL A 49 -13.76 -1.37 0.77
C VAL A 49 -14.29 -2.20 -0.41
N HIS A 50 -14.79 -1.54 -1.46
CA HIS A 50 -15.25 -2.26 -2.64
C HIS A 50 -14.11 -2.92 -3.43
N ALA A 51 -12.97 -2.24 -3.58
CA ALA A 51 -11.78 -2.78 -4.23
C ALA A 51 -11.20 -4.00 -3.50
N ILE A 52 -11.18 -3.99 -2.16
CA ILE A 52 -10.78 -5.14 -1.33
C ILE A 52 -11.70 -6.33 -1.60
N ARG A 53 -13.02 -6.10 -1.60
CA ARG A 53 -14.01 -7.16 -1.83
C ARG A 53 -13.93 -7.74 -3.23
N GLU A 54 -13.52 -6.94 -4.21
CA GLU A 54 -13.29 -7.36 -5.59
C GLU A 54 -11.96 -8.10 -5.76
N GLY A 55 -10.96 -7.74 -4.96
CA GLY A 55 -9.61 -8.26 -5.06
C GLY A 55 -8.73 -7.40 -5.98
N ILE A 56 -7.42 -7.58 -5.86
CA ILE A 56 -6.41 -6.77 -6.56
C ILE A 56 -5.75 -7.62 -7.65
N PRO A 57 -5.76 -7.19 -8.93
CA PRO A 57 -4.94 -7.81 -9.97
C PRO A 57 -3.45 -7.73 -9.62
N TYR A 58 -2.69 -8.77 -9.97
CA TYR A 58 -1.25 -8.80 -9.70
C TYR A 58 -0.51 -7.61 -10.32
N ASP A 59 -0.87 -7.20 -11.53
CA ASP A 59 -0.25 -6.04 -12.20
C ASP A 59 -0.44 -4.73 -11.42
N PHE A 60 -1.59 -4.55 -10.76
CA PHE A 60 -1.80 -3.37 -9.93
C PHE A 60 -0.98 -3.44 -8.64
N PHE A 61 -0.89 -4.63 -8.05
CA PHE A 61 0.00 -4.88 -6.91
C PHE A 61 1.47 -4.61 -7.26
N ASP A 62 1.97 -5.02 -8.43
CA ASP A 62 3.35 -4.76 -8.86
C ASP A 62 3.63 -3.25 -8.96
N LEU A 63 2.66 -2.45 -9.43
CA LEU A 63 2.78 -0.97 -9.43
C LEU A 63 2.77 -0.36 -8.03
N ILE A 64 2.06 -0.97 -7.07
CA ILE A 64 2.11 -0.58 -5.66
C ILE A 64 3.48 -0.92 -5.08
N LYS A 65 4.02 -2.12 -5.34
CA LYS A 65 5.36 -2.51 -4.88
C LYS A 65 6.42 -1.50 -5.30
N GLU A 66 6.37 -1.01 -6.54
CA GLU A 66 7.30 0.02 -7.04
C GLU A 66 7.23 1.36 -6.29
N LYS A 67 6.13 1.64 -5.58
CA LYS A 67 5.95 2.86 -4.79
C LYS A 67 6.18 2.65 -3.29
N THR A 68 6.39 1.42 -2.87
CA THR A 68 6.67 1.08 -1.47
C THR A 68 8.12 0.71 -1.27
N PRO A 69 8.69 0.97 -0.09
CA PRO A 69 10.10 0.67 0.16
C PRO A 69 10.34 -0.81 0.51
N PHE A 70 9.33 -1.67 0.43
CA PHE A 70 9.38 -3.07 0.85
C PHE A 70 9.94 -3.98 -0.24
N ASN A 71 10.79 -4.93 0.16
CA ASN A 71 11.33 -5.93 -0.75
C ASN A 71 10.36 -7.12 -0.93
N GLU A 72 10.73 -8.10 -1.76
CA GLU A 72 9.88 -9.26 -2.03
C GLU A 72 9.65 -10.17 -0.81
N GLU A 73 10.63 -10.28 0.07
CA GLU A 73 10.53 -11.07 1.30
C GLU A 73 9.58 -10.40 2.30
N ASP A 74 9.65 -9.08 2.44
CA ASP A 74 8.73 -8.28 3.25
C ASP A 74 7.29 -8.50 2.76
N TRP A 75 7.05 -8.33 1.45
CA TRP A 75 5.73 -8.54 0.85
C TRP A 75 5.22 -9.96 1.03
N ALA A 76 6.07 -10.98 0.85
CA ALA A 76 5.69 -12.36 1.10
C ALA A 76 5.27 -12.56 2.57
N SER A 77 6.03 -11.99 3.51
CA SER A 77 5.73 -12.02 4.95
C SER A 77 4.39 -11.35 5.26
N PHE A 78 4.16 -10.12 4.78
CA PHE A 78 2.92 -9.39 5.01
C PHE A 78 1.70 -10.10 4.44
N LEU A 79 1.84 -10.73 3.26
CA LEU A 79 0.75 -11.44 2.59
C LEU A 79 0.54 -12.86 3.12
N GLY A 80 1.34 -13.31 4.11
CA GLY A 80 1.23 -14.63 4.71
C GLY A 80 1.53 -15.78 3.74
N ILE A 81 2.40 -15.55 2.74
CA ILE A 81 2.76 -16.55 1.72
C ILE A 81 4.27 -16.66 1.57
N SER A 82 4.75 -17.74 0.96
CA SER A 82 6.17 -17.84 0.61
C SER A 82 6.53 -16.97 -0.59
N THR A 83 7.78 -16.51 -0.68
CA THR A 83 8.34 -15.82 -1.87
C THR A 83 8.11 -16.64 -3.15
N LYS A 84 8.33 -17.96 -3.10
CA LYS A 84 8.01 -18.89 -4.21
C LYS A 84 6.52 -18.84 -4.62
N SER A 85 5.61 -18.69 -3.66
CA SER A 85 4.18 -18.56 -3.97
C SER A 85 3.86 -17.21 -4.57
N LEU A 86 4.49 -16.13 -4.10
CA LEU A 86 4.36 -14.79 -4.66
C LEU A 86 4.85 -14.77 -6.13
N GLN A 87 6.01 -15.35 -6.42
CA GLN A 87 6.55 -15.51 -7.77
C GLN A 87 5.65 -16.35 -8.67
N ARG A 88 5.10 -17.46 -8.14
CA ARG A 88 4.13 -18.27 -8.90
C ARG A 88 2.85 -17.51 -9.21
N ASN A 89 2.39 -16.64 -8.30
CA ASN A 89 1.22 -15.80 -8.55
C ASN A 89 1.51 -14.78 -9.65
N LYS A 90 2.71 -14.19 -9.67
CA LYS A 90 3.18 -13.31 -10.77
C LYS A 90 3.13 -13.97 -12.15
N ALA A 91 3.48 -15.26 -12.22
CA ALA A 91 3.51 -16.01 -13.47
C ALA A 91 2.12 -16.47 -13.96
N LYS A 92 1.06 -16.30 -13.16
CA LYS A 92 -0.30 -16.65 -13.56
C LYS A 92 -0.95 -15.46 -14.26
N GLU A 93 -1.45 -15.70 -15.47
CA GLU A 93 -2.28 -14.74 -16.17
C GLU A 93 -3.53 -14.42 -15.34
N ASP A 94 -3.89 -13.13 -15.28
CA ASP A 94 -5.05 -12.60 -14.56
C ASP A 94 -5.15 -13.02 -13.08
N PHE A 95 -4.01 -13.21 -12.39
CA PHE A 95 -4.05 -13.49 -10.96
C PHE A 95 -4.68 -12.34 -10.17
N ILE A 96 -5.63 -12.67 -9.30
CA ILE A 96 -6.31 -11.74 -8.40
C ILE A 96 -6.02 -12.15 -6.95
N PHE A 97 -5.50 -11.22 -6.16
CA PHE A 97 -5.34 -11.38 -4.71
C PHE A 97 -6.70 -11.45 -4.02
N LYS A 98 -6.82 -12.34 -3.02
CA LYS A 98 -8.04 -12.48 -2.23
C LYS A 98 -8.25 -11.27 -1.32
N PRO A 99 -9.49 -11.02 -0.83
CA PRO A 99 -9.80 -9.84 -0.01
C PRO A 99 -8.84 -9.58 1.14
N LEU A 100 -8.47 -10.59 1.94
CA LEU A 100 -7.53 -10.43 3.05
C LEU A 100 -6.14 -9.93 2.60
N GLN A 101 -5.64 -10.43 1.47
CA GLN A 101 -4.37 -9.98 0.90
C GLN A 101 -4.50 -8.59 0.29
N SER A 102 -5.62 -8.32 -0.39
CA SER A 102 -5.92 -7.01 -0.95
C SER A 102 -6.03 -5.92 0.11
N GLU A 103 -6.65 -6.23 1.25
CA GLU A 103 -6.68 -5.34 2.41
C GLU A 103 -5.27 -5.01 2.89
N LYS A 104 -4.44 -6.03 3.14
CA LYS A 104 -3.04 -5.82 3.56
C LYS A 104 -2.23 -4.98 2.55
N ILE A 105 -2.42 -5.21 1.24
CA ILE A 105 -1.76 -4.41 0.19
C ILE A 105 -2.15 -2.93 0.32
N PHE A 106 -3.44 -2.63 0.50
CA PHE A 106 -3.89 -1.25 0.64
C PHE A 106 -3.47 -0.62 1.98
N GLU A 107 -3.46 -1.38 3.08
CA GLU A 107 -2.93 -0.88 4.35
C GLU A 107 -1.49 -0.42 4.24
N LEU A 108 -0.65 -1.21 3.56
CA LEU A 108 0.78 -0.89 3.37
C LEU A 108 0.98 0.27 2.38
N ALA A 109 0.14 0.36 1.35
CA ALA A 109 0.10 1.51 0.46
C ALA A 109 -0.24 2.81 1.20
N GLU A 110 -1.24 2.78 2.10
CA GLU A 110 -1.63 3.92 2.93
C GLU A 110 -0.51 4.35 3.89
N VAL A 111 0.10 3.39 4.60
CA VAL A 111 1.23 3.66 5.51
C VAL A 111 2.39 4.29 4.74
N THR A 112 2.68 3.78 3.55
CA THR A 112 3.74 4.33 2.69
C THR A 112 3.41 5.74 2.21
N SER A 113 2.16 5.98 1.81
CA SER A 113 1.70 7.31 1.40
C SER A 113 1.86 8.33 2.53
N LEU A 114 1.48 7.95 3.76
CA LEU A 114 1.68 8.79 4.94
C LEU A 114 3.16 8.99 5.25
N GLY A 115 3.96 7.92 5.27
CA GLY A 115 5.39 8.00 5.53
C GLY A 115 6.12 8.94 4.56
N ASN A 116 5.81 8.85 3.26
CA ASN A 116 6.38 9.74 2.25
C ASN A 116 5.93 11.20 2.36
N ALA A 117 4.82 11.48 3.06
CA ALA A 117 4.38 12.84 3.36
C ALA A 117 5.08 13.42 4.60
N VAL A 118 5.47 12.56 5.54
CA VAL A 118 6.12 12.93 6.81
C VAL A 118 7.64 13.08 6.66
N PHE A 119 8.28 12.21 5.87
CA PHE A 119 9.73 12.21 5.66
C PHE A 119 10.11 12.89 4.35
N ASP A 120 11.23 13.63 4.33
CA ASP A 120 11.71 14.33 3.13
C ASP A 120 12.09 13.37 2.00
N THR A 121 12.52 12.16 2.36
CA THR A 121 12.95 11.14 1.40
C THR A 121 12.45 9.76 1.77
N GLU A 122 12.19 8.96 0.74
CA GLU A 122 11.84 7.53 0.85
C GLU A 122 12.91 6.75 1.62
N ALA A 123 14.19 7.11 1.48
CA ALA A 123 15.30 6.50 2.21
C ALA A 123 15.24 6.77 3.72
N GLN A 124 14.86 7.99 4.14
CA GLN A 124 14.67 8.32 5.56
C GLN A 124 13.48 7.56 6.14
N PHE A 125 12.36 7.50 5.40
CA PHE A 125 11.21 6.71 5.83
C PHE A 125 11.56 5.23 5.99
N TYR A 126 12.25 4.64 5.01
CA TYR A 126 12.68 3.25 5.09
C TYR A 126 13.67 2.99 6.22
N LEU A 127 14.60 3.91 6.47
CA LEU A 127 15.49 3.83 7.63
C LEU A 127 14.69 3.83 8.94
N TRP A 128 13.70 4.72 9.06
CA TRP A 128 12.83 4.77 10.23
C TRP A 128 12.05 3.47 10.43
N LEU A 129 11.50 2.90 9.37
CA LEU A 129 10.80 1.60 9.42
C LEU A 129 11.68 0.48 9.98
N ASN A 130 12.99 0.52 9.72
CA ASN A 130 13.97 -0.49 10.14
C ASN A 130 14.71 -0.10 11.44
N THR A 131 14.37 1.01 12.08
CA THR A 131 15.02 1.45 13.32
C THR A 131 14.10 1.16 14.50
N PRO A 132 14.56 0.42 15.53
CA PRO A 132 13.80 0.26 16.77
C PRO A 132 13.35 1.60 17.34
N SER A 133 12.06 1.76 17.61
CA SER A 133 11.48 2.99 18.12
C SER A 133 11.11 2.85 19.60
N PHE A 134 11.63 3.75 20.44
CA PHE A 134 11.29 3.80 21.86
C PHE A 134 9.78 3.99 22.08
N ALA A 135 9.16 4.90 21.31
CA ALA A 135 7.73 5.15 21.32
C ALA A 135 6.87 3.93 20.94
N LEU A 136 7.46 2.95 20.25
CA LEU A 136 6.83 1.70 19.82
C LEU A 136 7.34 0.49 20.61
N GLY A 137 7.82 0.69 21.84
CA GLY A 137 8.24 -0.40 22.72
C GLY A 137 9.54 -1.07 22.28
N ASN A 138 10.45 -0.33 21.63
CA ASN A 138 11.69 -0.80 21.03
C ASN A 138 11.52 -1.83 19.91
N LEU A 139 10.34 -1.91 19.31
CA LEU A 139 10.11 -2.67 18.08
C LEU A 139 10.40 -1.80 16.85
N GLN A 140 10.78 -2.45 15.75
CA GLN A 140 10.87 -1.79 14.46
C GLN A 140 9.45 -1.54 13.94
N PRO A 141 9.13 -0.33 13.42
CA PRO A 141 7.83 -0.08 12.81
C PRO A 141 7.47 -1.11 11.73
N LEU A 142 8.45 -1.58 10.95
CA LEU A 142 8.26 -2.60 9.92
C LEU A 142 7.67 -3.91 10.47
N GLU A 143 8.12 -4.35 11.65
CA GLU A 143 7.62 -5.57 12.29
C GLU A 143 6.15 -5.44 12.72
N LEU A 144 5.75 -4.24 13.14
CA LEU A 144 4.39 -3.92 13.57
C LEU A 144 3.39 -3.86 12.42
N LEU A 145 3.84 -3.68 11.17
CA LEU A 145 2.93 -3.63 10.00
C LEU A 145 2.28 -4.97 9.64
N LYS A 146 2.68 -6.06 10.30
CA LYS A 146 2.16 -7.42 10.06
C LYS A 146 0.69 -7.57 10.44
N ASP A 147 0.21 -6.83 11.43
CA ASP A 147 -1.19 -6.86 11.89
C ASP A 147 -1.80 -5.46 11.98
N SER A 148 -3.12 -5.41 12.17
CA SER A 148 -3.88 -4.16 12.13
C SER A 148 -3.58 -3.25 13.33
N TYR A 149 -3.37 -3.81 14.52
CA TYR A 149 -3.08 -3.03 15.73
C TYR A 149 -1.68 -2.42 15.66
N GLY A 150 -0.67 -3.18 15.23
CA GLY A 150 0.66 -2.65 15.01
C GLY A 150 0.68 -1.59 13.90
N LYS A 151 -0.08 -1.77 12.82
CA LYS A 151 -0.27 -0.75 11.78
C LYS A 151 -0.87 0.54 12.35
N GLU A 152 -1.90 0.46 13.19
CA GLU A 152 -2.47 1.64 13.86
C GLU A 152 -1.43 2.37 14.73
N MET A 153 -0.60 1.64 15.47
CA MET A 153 0.49 2.22 16.25
C MET A 153 1.49 2.96 15.38
N VAL A 154 1.90 2.37 14.25
CA VAL A 154 2.82 2.99 13.29
C VAL A 154 2.22 4.25 12.68
N VAL A 155 0.95 4.22 12.27
CA VAL A 155 0.24 5.39 11.74
C VAL A 155 0.16 6.52 12.78
N ASN A 156 -0.17 6.18 14.03
CA ASN A 156 -0.23 7.17 15.11
C ASN A 156 1.13 7.81 15.37
N GLU A 157 2.22 7.04 15.30
CA GLU A 157 3.56 7.57 15.48
C GLU A 157 4.00 8.45 14.31
N LEU A 158 3.68 8.08 13.07
CA LEU A 158 3.91 8.94 11.90
C LEU A 158 3.20 10.30 12.05
N ASN A 159 1.95 10.31 12.52
CA ASN A 159 1.20 11.55 12.74
C ASN A 159 1.82 12.43 13.85
N LYS A 160 2.40 11.83 14.89
CA LYS A 160 3.11 12.60 15.93
C LYS A 160 4.38 13.24 15.37
N ILE A 161 5.14 12.48 14.58
CA ILE A 161 6.36 12.97 13.92
C ILE A 161 6.02 14.16 13.01
N ASP A 162 4.94 14.06 12.23
CA ASP A 162 4.43 15.14 11.37
C ASP A 162 4.14 16.44 12.16
N GLN A 163 3.64 16.28 13.38
CA GLN A 163 3.33 17.39 14.30
C GLN A 163 4.53 17.86 15.13
N GLY A 164 5.72 17.27 14.94
CA GLY A 164 6.92 17.58 15.72
C GLY A 164 6.88 17.07 17.17
N ILE A 165 6.04 16.07 17.46
CA ILE A 165 5.94 15.42 18.77
C ILE A 165 6.86 14.21 18.78
N PHE A 166 7.89 14.24 19.62
CA PHE A 166 8.86 13.15 19.79
C PHE A 166 8.84 12.66 21.24
N VAL A 167 8.95 11.34 21.43
CA VAL A 167 8.93 10.66 22.74
C VAL A 167 10.27 9.98 23.00
#